data_AF-G2FTH2-F1
#
_entry.id   AF-G2FTH2-F1
#
_cell.length_a   1.000
_cell.length_b   1.000
_cell.length_c   1.000
_cell.angle_alpha   90.00
_cell.angle_beta   90.00
_cell.angle_gamma   90.00
#
_symmetry.space_group_name_H-M   'P 1'
#
loop_
_entity.id
_entity.type
_entity.pdbx_description
1 polymer ?
#
loop_
_entity_poly.entity_id
_entity_poly.type
_entity_poly.pdbx_seq_one_letter_code
_entity_poly.pdbx_strand_id
1 'polypeptide(L)'
;MHDDLLRESLELLKLELERGRIHIPNDMELINSLTRVRYGSDGKVDPSTVDSRVRAIAIGVMGLKQQDALLSIPLKESQEQYFALLDRFFGIPYEQMKKNRLDPYRVASHMASIQKYVRAFTLDLEEFEDGIKEFWNYYSPVVNAHIRQLSGIKSVFGGDIFPSYLQNIGCSTGLYVDTIILPDPILRTLSFFNTMTPEKAVFYLVKHALNAMNYKSLALADVEKPIIVVNADNSLIDPEEFDLLNRVSTDNVLSHLNKIFGTSFCSEDMDSFLTGVVTIEDLKTLVKEPGRILFDVEWRNLSLEERILKWQIQAEPFLALNDLATMPLGLQLKFNAIGRMRQMNDVVLRAGGLNSSPLIDAPTSWEYLVWKYEYDSKQARDQQADVKGFMISQVLTSTNFPLIGKVSDEAIIKLRKENALSELRDTISKGIEEISISDEDVFKEVTEHVVHNIKDALDNHKKQVKDLTARKKKFFGLDIIPLIVSGGLSLAATSTSNPIITTASSISALVLGAPSVKEVITNGRTIIKDNSKLKKSPVGILVRHFDE
;
A
#
# COMPACT_ATOMS: atom_id res chain seq x y z
N MET A 1 9.62 8.42 -32.20
CA MET A 1 9.86 9.76 -31.63
C MET A 1 9.63 10.78 -32.74
N HIS A 2 8.71 11.72 -32.54
CA HIS A 2 8.52 12.84 -33.46
C HIS A 2 9.79 13.69 -33.51
N ASP A 3 10.19 14.15 -34.69
CA ASP A 3 11.44 14.90 -34.90
C ASP A 3 11.51 16.20 -34.07
N ASP A 4 10.37 16.78 -33.71
CA ASP A 4 10.30 17.98 -32.85
C ASP A 4 10.72 17.70 -31.40
N LEU A 5 10.24 16.59 -30.81
CA LEU A 5 10.60 16.19 -29.45
C LEU A 5 12.11 15.86 -29.34
N LEU A 6 12.67 15.28 -30.40
CA LEU A 6 14.10 15.04 -30.49
C LEU A 6 14.89 16.36 -30.54
N ARG A 7 14.45 17.31 -31.37
CA ARG A 7 15.11 18.63 -31.47
C ARG A 7 15.11 19.35 -30.13
N GLU A 8 13.98 19.33 -29.42
CA GLU A 8 13.88 19.89 -28.06
C GLU A 8 14.83 19.21 -27.07
N SER A 9 14.86 17.86 -27.08
CA SER A 9 15.77 17.07 -26.23
C SER A 9 17.24 17.42 -26.47
N LEU A 10 17.62 17.65 -27.73
CA LEU A 10 18.99 17.97 -28.14
C LEU A 10 19.39 19.40 -27.78
N GLU A 11 18.47 20.36 -27.91
CA GLU A 11 18.69 21.73 -27.44
C GLU A 11 18.91 21.78 -25.93
N LEU A 12 18.12 21.00 -25.18
CA LEU A 12 18.31 20.86 -23.75
C LEU A 12 19.65 20.21 -23.38
N LEU A 13 20.02 19.13 -24.05
CA LEU A 13 21.32 18.48 -23.86
C LEU A 13 22.47 19.47 -24.04
N LYS A 14 22.44 20.26 -25.12
CA LYS A 14 23.45 21.30 -25.38
C LYS A 14 23.51 22.32 -24.23
N LEU A 15 22.37 22.83 -23.80
CA LEU A 15 22.29 23.82 -22.73
C LEU A 15 22.88 23.30 -21.41
N GLU A 16 22.56 22.06 -21.04
CA GLU A 16 23.04 21.46 -19.79
C GLU A 16 24.52 21.05 -19.85
N LEU A 17 25.05 20.73 -21.05
CA LEU A 17 26.49 20.58 -21.30
C LEU A 17 27.24 21.92 -21.17
N GLU A 18 26.72 23.00 -21.77
CA GLU A 18 27.29 24.35 -21.67
C GLU A 18 27.30 24.87 -20.22
N ARG A 19 26.30 24.47 -19.42
CA ARG A 19 26.21 24.77 -17.98
C ARG A 19 27.10 23.88 -17.11
N GLY A 20 27.74 22.86 -17.67
CA GLY A 20 28.57 21.91 -16.93
C GLY A 20 27.81 21.00 -15.96
N ARG A 21 26.48 20.84 -16.13
CA ARG A 21 25.66 19.97 -15.27
C ARG A 21 25.69 18.51 -15.68
N ILE A 22 26.07 18.24 -16.93
CA ILE A 22 26.26 16.90 -17.45
C ILE A 22 27.76 16.66 -17.60
N HIS A 23 28.27 15.65 -16.91
CA HIS A 23 29.63 15.17 -17.11
C HIS A 23 29.61 14.03 -18.13
N ILE A 24 30.25 14.24 -19.28
CA ILE A 24 30.47 13.18 -20.25
C ILE A 24 31.74 12.43 -19.81
N PRO A 25 31.69 11.11 -19.58
CA PRO A 25 32.88 10.31 -19.34
C PRO A 25 33.91 10.50 -20.47
N ASN A 26 35.18 10.21 -20.24
CA ASN A 26 36.21 10.20 -21.30
C ASN A 26 36.02 9.02 -22.29
N ASP A 27 34.85 8.94 -22.91
CA ASP A 27 34.48 8.02 -23.97
C ASP A 27 34.65 8.75 -25.31
N MET A 28 35.74 8.44 -26.00
CA MET A 28 36.09 9.03 -27.29
C MET A 28 35.04 8.77 -28.36
N GLU A 29 34.32 7.65 -28.30
CA GLU A 29 33.29 7.36 -29.30
C GLU A 29 32.07 8.25 -29.10
N LEU A 30 31.66 8.47 -27.84
CA LEU A 30 30.57 9.39 -27.52
C LEU A 30 30.91 10.85 -27.86
N ILE A 31 32.14 11.28 -27.58
CA ILE A 31 32.62 12.61 -27.97
C ILE A 31 32.56 12.75 -29.51
N ASN A 32 33.04 11.76 -30.25
CA ASN A 32 32.94 11.75 -31.71
C ASN A 32 31.49 11.82 -32.18
N SER A 33 30.58 11.06 -31.57
CA SER A 33 29.15 11.12 -31.86
C SER A 33 28.56 12.52 -31.68
N LEU A 34 28.89 13.20 -30.58
CA LEU A 34 28.43 14.57 -30.31
C LEU A 34 28.99 15.59 -31.33
N THR A 35 30.26 15.45 -31.73
CA THR A 35 30.87 16.35 -32.73
C THR A 35 30.31 16.20 -34.15
N ARG A 36 29.63 15.09 -34.45
CA ARG A 36 29.01 14.84 -35.77
C ARG A 36 27.65 15.48 -35.94
N VAL A 37 27.03 15.94 -34.85
CA VAL A 37 25.74 16.65 -34.89
C VAL A 37 25.86 17.93 -35.73
N ARG A 38 24.91 18.17 -36.63
CA ARG A 38 24.86 19.35 -37.52
C ARG A 38 23.52 20.07 -37.38
N TYR A 39 23.49 21.31 -37.85
CA TYR A 39 22.30 22.14 -37.91
C TYR A 39 21.82 22.25 -39.36
N GLY A 40 20.50 22.18 -39.55
CA GLY A 40 19.84 22.41 -40.83
C GLY A 40 19.79 23.89 -41.20
N SER A 41 19.25 24.18 -42.38
CA SER A 41 19.08 25.56 -42.89
C SER A 41 18.09 26.40 -42.07
N ASP A 42 17.25 25.75 -41.27
CA ASP A 42 16.31 26.37 -40.33
C ASP A 42 16.96 26.77 -38.99
N GLY A 43 18.27 26.53 -38.82
CA GLY A 43 19.01 26.80 -37.59
C GLY A 43 18.75 25.79 -36.46
N LYS A 44 17.94 24.74 -36.71
CA LYS A 44 17.66 23.66 -35.76
C LYS A 44 18.57 22.47 -36.02
N VAL A 45 18.71 21.57 -35.06
CA VAL A 45 19.52 20.35 -35.22
C VAL A 45 18.91 19.47 -36.33
N ASP A 46 19.75 18.98 -37.24
CA ASP A 46 19.37 18.02 -38.27
C ASP A 46 19.30 16.61 -37.67
N PRO A 47 18.09 16.01 -37.49
CA PRO A 47 17.92 14.70 -36.88
C PRO A 47 18.70 13.58 -37.58
N SER A 48 18.93 13.70 -38.89
CA SER A 48 19.63 12.68 -39.68
C SER A 48 21.11 12.55 -39.30
N THR A 49 21.68 13.57 -38.65
CA THR A 49 23.08 13.60 -38.21
C THR A 49 23.28 13.12 -36.77
N VAL A 50 22.20 12.76 -36.08
CA VAL A 50 22.20 12.38 -34.66
C VAL A 50 22.08 10.87 -34.53
N ASP A 51 23.14 10.23 -34.04
CA ASP A 51 23.14 8.78 -33.80
C ASP A 51 22.39 8.38 -32.51
N SER A 52 22.23 7.07 -32.32
CA SER A 52 21.47 6.50 -31.20
C SER A 52 22.01 6.87 -29.83
N ARG A 53 23.33 7.10 -29.69
CA ARG A 53 23.97 7.42 -28.40
C ARG A 53 23.62 8.84 -27.97
N VAL A 54 23.75 9.80 -28.89
CA VAL A 54 23.37 11.20 -28.61
C VAL A 54 21.87 11.30 -28.33
N ARG A 55 21.03 10.57 -29.09
CA ARG A 55 19.59 10.47 -28.83
C ARG A 55 19.30 9.94 -27.43
N ALA A 56 19.95 8.85 -27.01
CA ALA A 56 19.74 8.26 -25.70
C ALA A 56 20.11 9.22 -24.55
N ILE A 57 21.22 9.94 -24.67
CA ILE A 57 21.62 10.93 -23.66
C ILE A 57 20.67 12.11 -23.65
N ALA A 58 20.27 12.63 -24.82
CA ALA A 58 19.33 13.74 -24.91
C ALA A 58 17.99 13.39 -24.23
N ILE A 59 17.49 12.17 -24.47
CA ILE A 59 16.30 11.64 -23.79
C ILE A 59 16.53 11.52 -22.29
N GLY A 60 17.69 11.00 -21.87
CA GLY A 60 18.04 10.88 -20.44
C GLY A 60 18.06 12.23 -19.72
N VAL A 61 18.63 13.26 -20.34
CA VAL A 61 18.67 14.63 -19.81
C VAL A 61 17.27 15.24 -19.72
N MET A 62 16.46 15.05 -20.75
CA MET A 62 15.07 15.50 -20.73
C MET A 62 14.28 14.80 -19.63
N GLY A 63 14.49 13.49 -19.44
CA GLY A 63 13.92 12.72 -18.35
C GLY A 63 14.33 13.24 -16.97
N LEU A 64 15.62 13.55 -16.75
CA LEU A 64 16.11 14.14 -15.50
C LEU A 64 15.47 15.50 -15.22
N LYS A 65 15.40 16.37 -16.22
CA LYS A 65 14.76 17.69 -16.06
C LYS A 65 13.27 17.58 -15.77
N GLN A 66 12.56 16.67 -16.45
CA GLN A 66 11.15 16.41 -16.18
C GLN A 66 10.98 15.88 -14.75
N GLN A 67 11.85 14.98 -14.32
CA GLN A 67 11.85 14.46 -12.95
C GLN A 67 12.09 15.57 -11.92
N ASP A 68 13.06 16.46 -12.13
CA ASP A 68 13.31 17.61 -11.25
C ASP A 68 12.10 18.55 -11.18
N ALA A 69 11.43 18.80 -12.30
CA ALA A 69 10.21 19.60 -12.34
C ALA A 69 9.08 18.96 -11.53
N LEU A 70 8.88 17.64 -11.65
CA LEU A 70 7.88 16.90 -10.86
C LEU A 70 8.21 16.92 -9.37
N LEU A 71 9.48 16.72 -9.00
CA LEU A 71 9.94 16.73 -7.61
C LEU A 71 9.89 18.12 -6.97
N SER A 72 9.82 19.20 -7.77
CA SER A 72 9.66 20.57 -7.27
C SER A 72 8.29 20.83 -6.63
N ILE A 73 7.27 20.05 -7.02
CA ILE A 73 5.93 20.09 -6.42
C ILE A 73 5.95 19.18 -5.18
N PRO A 74 5.71 19.66 -3.96
CA PRO A 74 5.77 18.83 -2.77
C PRO A 74 4.75 17.68 -2.79
N LEU A 75 5.17 16.46 -2.42
CA LEU A 75 4.24 15.32 -2.28
C LEU A 75 3.04 15.67 -1.39
N LYS A 76 3.29 16.38 -0.28
CA LYS A 76 2.24 16.77 0.67
C LYS A 76 1.13 17.61 0.00
N GLU A 77 1.46 18.47 -0.95
CA GLU A 77 0.49 19.27 -1.68
C GLU A 77 -0.51 18.38 -2.41
N SER A 78 -0.04 17.38 -3.16
CA SER A 78 -0.91 16.43 -3.86
C SER A 78 -1.89 15.71 -2.92
N GLN A 79 -1.41 15.31 -1.74
CA GLN A 79 -2.22 14.62 -0.74
C GLN A 79 -3.25 15.58 -0.10
N GLU A 80 -2.84 16.82 0.23
CA GLU A 80 -3.74 17.85 0.75
C GLU A 80 -4.87 18.16 -0.24
N GLN A 81 -4.54 18.27 -1.53
CA GLN A 81 -5.53 18.52 -2.58
C GLN A 81 -6.48 17.32 -2.78
N TYR A 82 -5.96 16.08 -2.73
CA TYR A 82 -6.81 14.89 -2.79
C TYR A 82 -7.81 14.84 -1.63
N PHE A 83 -7.37 15.07 -0.40
CA PHE A 83 -8.28 15.07 0.75
C PHE A 83 -9.23 16.28 0.76
N ALA A 84 -8.82 17.44 0.22
CA ALA A 84 -9.72 18.57 0.03
C ALA A 84 -10.83 18.26 -0.99
N LEU A 85 -10.50 17.52 -2.05
CA LEU A 85 -11.48 17.00 -3.00
C LEU A 85 -12.47 16.06 -2.30
N LEU A 86 -11.98 15.08 -1.53
CA LEU A 86 -12.85 14.18 -0.77
C LEU A 86 -13.73 14.93 0.23
N ASP A 87 -13.19 15.93 0.96
CA ASP A 87 -13.97 16.74 1.89
C ASP A 87 -15.10 17.50 1.19
N ARG A 88 -14.88 18.01 -0.03
CA ARG A 88 -15.90 18.73 -0.80
C ARG A 88 -17.13 17.88 -1.08
N PHE A 89 -16.93 16.60 -1.42
CA PHE A 89 -18.03 15.69 -1.78
C PHE A 89 -18.56 14.86 -0.60
N PHE A 90 -17.69 14.47 0.32
CA PHE A 90 -17.99 13.48 1.36
C PHE A 90 -17.76 14.01 2.79
N GLY A 91 -17.30 15.25 2.97
CA GLY A 91 -17.01 15.84 4.29
C GLY A 91 -18.20 15.82 5.24
N ILE A 92 -19.37 16.28 4.79
CA ILE A 92 -20.59 16.29 5.61
C ILE A 92 -20.96 14.86 6.08
N PRO A 93 -21.13 13.86 5.19
CA PRO A 93 -21.41 12.50 5.64
C PRO A 93 -20.29 11.89 6.50
N TYR A 94 -19.02 12.24 6.25
CA TYR A 94 -17.90 11.79 7.09
C TYR A 94 -17.94 12.35 8.51
N GLU A 95 -18.21 13.65 8.66
CA GLU A 95 -18.36 14.27 9.98
C GLU A 95 -19.52 13.65 10.76
N GLN A 96 -20.66 13.42 10.09
CA GLN A 96 -21.79 12.74 10.72
C GLN A 96 -21.47 11.29 11.08
N MET A 97 -20.72 10.57 10.23
CA MET A 97 -20.24 9.23 10.51
C MET A 97 -19.43 9.20 11.81
N LYS A 98 -18.42 10.08 11.92
CA LYS A 98 -17.57 10.19 13.12
C LYS A 98 -18.37 10.59 14.36
N LYS A 99 -19.22 11.60 14.25
CA LYS A 99 -20.05 12.10 15.36
C LYS A 99 -20.96 11.01 15.95
N ASN A 100 -21.52 10.16 15.09
CA ASN A 100 -22.44 9.10 15.47
C ASN A 100 -21.75 7.74 15.68
N ARG A 101 -20.41 7.67 15.61
CA ARG A 101 -19.60 6.43 15.74
C ARG A 101 -20.09 5.31 14.81
N LEU A 102 -20.43 5.68 13.58
CA LEU A 102 -20.84 4.74 12.53
C LEU A 102 -19.62 4.30 11.71
N ASP A 103 -19.75 3.15 11.06
CA ASP A 103 -18.78 2.68 10.07
C ASP A 103 -19.18 3.12 8.64
N PRO A 104 -18.23 3.16 7.69
CA PRO A 104 -18.51 3.54 6.30
C PRO A 104 -19.61 2.72 5.62
N TYR A 105 -19.71 1.42 5.94
CA TYR A 105 -20.71 0.53 5.37
C TYR A 105 -22.13 1.00 5.70
N ARG A 106 -22.42 1.27 6.98
CA ARG A 106 -23.76 1.70 7.42
C ARG A 106 -24.19 3.02 6.78
N VAL A 107 -23.28 3.98 6.70
CA VAL A 107 -23.56 5.29 6.09
C VAL A 107 -23.83 5.13 4.60
N ALA A 108 -22.99 4.37 3.90
CA ALA A 108 -23.17 4.09 2.49
C ALA A 108 -24.48 3.35 2.19
N SER A 109 -24.83 2.33 2.98
CA SER A 109 -26.10 1.61 2.84
C SER A 109 -27.30 2.53 3.00
N HIS A 110 -27.25 3.43 3.98
CA HIS A 110 -28.32 4.40 4.18
C HIS A 110 -28.43 5.38 3.00
N MET A 111 -27.30 5.96 2.55
CA MET A 111 -27.30 6.91 1.44
C MET A 111 -27.79 6.27 0.13
N ALA A 112 -27.33 5.06 -0.17
CA ALA A 112 -27.74 4.31 -1.36
C ALA A 112 -29.23 3.93 -1.35
N SER A 113 -29.86 3.82 -0.18
CA SER A 113 -31.31 3.55 -0.07
C SER A 113 -32.19 4.79 -0.36
N ILE A 114 -31.59 5.99 -0.42
CA ILE A 114 -32.33 7.24 -0.61
C ILE A 114 -32.17 7.69 -2.06
N GLN A 115 -33.24 7.59 -2.84
CA GLN A 115 -33.25 7.90 -4.28
C GLN A 115 -32.72 9.31 -4.60
N LYS A 116 -32.97 10.29 -3.70
CA LYS A 116 -32.48 11.66 -3.89
C LYS A 116 -30.95 11.72 -3.97
N TYR A 117 -30.24 10.97 -3.12
CA TYR A 117 -28.77 10.94 -3.15
C TYR A 117 -28.26 10.17 -4.36
N VAL A 118 -28.88 9.03 -4.67
CA VAL A 118 -28.52 8.24 -5.86
C VAL A 118 -28.63 9.09 -7.12
N ARG A 119 -29.75 9.80 -7.29
CA ARG A 119 -29.95 10.70 -8.44
C ARG A 119 -28.92 11.83 -8.51
N ALA A 120 -28.57 12.43 -7.37
CA ALA A 120 -27.58 13.50 -7.34
C ALA A 120 -26.21 13.01 -7.83
N PHE A 121 -25.75 11.83 -7.38
CA PHE A 121 -24.48 11.27 -7.86
C PHE A 121 -24.52 10.86 -9.33
N THR A 122 -25.66 10.40 -9.85
CA THR A 122 -25.76 9.98 -11.25
C THR A 122 -25.90 11.13 -12.25
N LEU A 123 -26.49 12.26 -11.83
CA LEU A 123 -26.73 13.39 -12.74
C LEU A 123 -25.42 14.08 -13.15
N ASP A 124 -24.49 14.21 -12.20
CA ASP A 124 -23.22 14.91 -12.39
C ASP A 124 -22.03 13.93 -12.51
N LEU A 125 -22.30 12.65 -12.85
CA LEU A 125 -21.29 11.59 -12.83
C LEU A 125 -20.15 11.83 -13.82
N GLU A 126 -20.47 12.26 -15.05
CA GLU A 126 -19.48 12.51 -16.11
C GLU A 126 -18.53 13.64 -15.70
N GLU A 127 -19.08 14.78 -15.24
CA GLU A 127 -18.28 15.91 -14.73
C GLU A 127 -17.43 15.50 -13.52
N PHE A 128 -17.98 14.67 -12.62
CA PHE A 128 -17.24 14.14 -11.48
C PHE A 128 -16.10 13.21 -11.90
N GLU A 129 -16.34 12.29 -12.85
CA GLU A 129 -15.32 11.38 -13.39
C GLU A 129 -14.20 12.15 -14.10
N ASP A 130 -14.54 13.12 -14.94
CA ASP A 130 -13.58 13.96 -15.65
C ASP A 130 -12.72 14.77 -14.67
N GLY A 131 -13.33 15.35 -13.63
CA GLY A 131 -12.60 16.07 -12.60
C GLY A 131 -11.61 15.19 -11.83
N ILE A 132 -11.98 13.93 -11.54
CA ILE A 132 -11.08 12.96 -10.88
C ILE A 132 -9.93 12.57 -11.81
N LYS A 133 -10.21 12.33 -13.11
CA LYS A 133 -9.17 12.01 -14.10
C LYS A 133 -8.22 13.18 -14.33
N GLU A 134 -8.73 14.40 -14.44
CA GLU A 134 -7.91 15.61 -14.57
C GLU A 134 -6.99 15.79 -13.37
N PHE A 135 -7.52 15.64 -12.16
CA PHE A 135 -6.75 15.68 -10.93
C PHE A 135 -5.56 14.70 -10.97
N TRP A 136 -5.82 13.44 -11.32
CA TRP A 136 -4.78 12.42 -11.33
C TRP A 136 -3.85 12.49 -12.54
N ASN A 137 -4.31 12.96 -13.70
CA ASN A 137 -3.44 13.27 -14.84
C ASN A 137 -2.35 14.30 -14.45
N TYR A 138 -2.71 15.28 -13.62
CA TYR A 138 -1.78 16.27 -13.11
C TYR A 138 -0.89 15.73 -11.97
N TYR A 139 -1.49 15.11 -10.94
CA TYR A 139 -0.76 14.74 -9.72
C TYR A 139 -0.12 13.35 -9.74
N SER A 140 -0.61 12.37 -10.50
CA SER A 140 -0.02 11.01 -10.51
C SER A 140 1.46 11.02 -10.92
N PRO A 141 1.91 11.76 -11.96
CA PRO A 141 3.32 11.86 -12.29
C PRO A 141 4.17 12.42 -11.13
N VAL A 142 3.65 13.42 -10.40
CA VAL A 142 4.29 14.02 -9.22
C VAL A 142 4.41 12.98 -8.10
N VAL A 143 3.30 12.34 -7.74
CA VAL A 143 3.25 11.32 -6.68
C VAL A 143 4.20 10.16 -6.98
N ASN A 144 4.17 9.65 -8.22
CA ASN A 144 5.06 8.56 -8.67
C ASN A 144 6.54 8.95 -8.58
N ALA A 145 6.90 10.19 -8.97
CA ALA A 145 8.27 10.67 -8.86
C ALA A 145 8.76 10.69 -7.40
N HIS A 146 7.95 11.20 -6.48
CA HIS A 146 8.28 11.22 -5.05
C HIS A 146 8.38 9.82 -4.46
N ILE A 147 7.41 8.93 -4.71
CA ILE A 147 7.42 7.55 -4.20
C ILE A 147 8.69 6.80 -4.64
N ARG A 148 9.14 6.99 -5.89
CA ARG A 148 10.37 6.36 -6.39
C ARG A 148 11.61 6.82 -5.62
N GLN A 149 11.64 8.07 -5.13
CA GLN A 149 12.74 8.64 -4.34
C GLN A 149 12.69 8.28 -2.85
N LEU A 150 11.53 7.85 -2.33
CA LEU A 150 11.42 7.43 -0.93
C LEU A 150 12.31 6.21 -0.65
N SER A 151 13.02 6.28 0.48
CA SER A 151 13.89 5.21 0.99
C SER A 151 13.17 4.31 2.00
N GLY A 152 13.66 3.08 2.15
CA GLY A 152 13.08 2.08 3.05
C GLY A 152 11.94 1.28 2.41
N ILE A 153 11.16 0.60 3.25
CA ILE A 153 10.16 -0.38 2.78
C ILE A 153 8.92 0.35 2.30
N LYS A 154 8.61 0.19 1.01
CA LYS A 154 7.42 0.74 0.37
C LYS A 154 6.53 -0.41 -0.06
N SER A 155 5.23 -0.30 0.19
CA SER A 155 4.30 -1.35 -0.21
C SER A 155 3.02 -0.81 -0.81
N VAL A 156 2.63 -1.34 -1.97
CA VAL A 156 1.42 -0.97 -2.69
C VAL A 156 0.28 -1.90 -2.31
N PHE A 157 -0.80 -1.33 -1.79
CA PHE A 157 -1.99 -2.08 -1.46
C PHE A 157 -2.70 -2.62 -2.73
N GLY A 158 -3.16 -3.87 -2.65
CA GLY A 158 -3.99 -4.49 -3.67
C GLY A 158 -4.79 -5.68 -3.15
N GLY A 159 -5.50 -6.35 -4.06
CA GLY A 159 -6.33 -7.52 -3.74
C GLY A 159 -7.75 -7.21 -3.27
N ASP A 160 -8.09 -5.95 -3.07
CA ASP A 160 -9.45 -5.42 -2.93
C ASP A 160 -9.47 -3.97 -3.48
N ILE A 161 -10.65 -3.35 -3.55
CA ILE A 161 -10.85 -1.96 -4.00
C ILE A 161 -10.02 -0.99 -3.13
N PHE A 162 -10.05 -1.19 -1.81
CA PHE A 162 -9.36 -0.38 -0.81
C PHE A 162 -9.23 -1.22 0.49
N PRO A 163 -8.29 -0.91 1.41
CA PRO A 163 -8.18 -1.65 2.67
C PRO A 163 -9.51 -1.76 3.43
N SER A 164 -9.64 -2.79 4.26
CA SER A 164 -10.82 -2.99 5.11
C SER A 164 -11.15 -1.74 5.93
N TYR A 165 -12.44 -1.40 6.05
CA TYR A 165 -12.90 -0.31 6.91
C TYR A 165 -12.96 -0.70 8.40
N LEU A 166 -12.81 -1.99 8.71
CA LEU A 166 -12.83 -2.52 10.08
C LEU A 166 -11.48 -2.34 10.78
N GLN A 167 -10.39 -2.28 10.01
CA GLN A 167 -9.04 -2.13 10.52
C GLN A 167 -8.22 -1.23 9.59
N ASN A 168 -7.69 -0.15 10.14
CA ASN A 168 -6.75 0.72 9.42
C ASN A 168 -5.41 -0.01 9.26
N ILE A 169 -5.01 -0.29 8.02
CA ILE A 169 -3.77 -1.03 7.73
C ILE A 169 -2.51 -0.25 8.11
N GLY A 170 -2.60 1.09 8.18
CA GLY A 170 -1.56 1.93 8.76
C GLY A 170 -1.27 1.56 10.21
N CYS A 171 -2.31 1.25 10.98
CA CYS A 171 -2.24 0.88 12.41
C CYS A 171 -1.69 -0.50 12.70
N SER A 172 -1.52 -1.35 11.69
CA SER A 172 -0.86 -2.64 11.82
C SER A 172 0.44 -2.66 11.03
N THR A 173 0.34 -2.58 9.71
CA THR A 173 1.46 -2.72 8.78
C THR A 173 2.38 -1.52 8.82
N GLY A 174 1.85 -0.32 9.08
CA GLY A 174 2.63 0.92 9.20
C GLY A 174 3.54 0.99 10.43
N LEU A 175 3.59 -0.06 11.27
CA LEU A 175 4.65 -0.22 12.27
C LEU A 175 5.96 -0.73 11.64
N TYR A 176 5.85 -1.54 10.58
CA TYR A 176 6.93 -2.33 10.00
C TYR A 176 7.32 -1.89 8.58
N VAL A 177 6.37 -1.33 7.84
CA VAL A 177 6.57 -0.75 6.50
C VAL A 177 6.70 0.75 6.61
N ASP A 178 7.64 1.39 5.91
CA ASP A 178 7.84 2.83 5.99
C ASP A 178 6.73 3.64 5.33
N THR A 179 6.32 3.23 4.12
CA THR A 179 5.27 3.90 3.36
C THR A 179 4.33 2.88 2.73
N ILE A 180 3.04 3.00 3.04
CA ILE A 180 1.98 2.22 2.40
C ILE A 180 1.33 3.10 1.32
N ILE A 181 1.33 2.62 0.10
CA ILE A 181 0.75 3.28 -1.06
C ILE A 181 -0.64 2.72 -1.26
N LEU A 182 -1.66 3.55 -1.06
CA LEU A 182 -3.06 3.18 -1.21
C LEU A 182 -3.56 3.63 -2.58
N PRO A 183 -4.31 2.78 -3.30
CA PRO A 183 -4.96 3.20 -4.54
C PRO A 183 -6.07 4.20 -4.25
N ASP A 184 -6.40 5.07 -5.20
CA ASP A 184 -7.61 5.89 -5.11
C ASP A 184 -8.87 5.02 -5.29
N PRO A 185 -9.69 4.83 -4.25
CA PRO A 185 -10.91 4.05 -4.39
C PRO A 185 -11.99 4.74 -5.21
N ILE A 186 -11.95 6.07 -5.33
CA ILE A 186 -12.94 6.80 -6.13
C ILE A 186 -12.77 6.39 -7.59
N LEU A 187 -11.56 6.56 -8.13
CA LEU A 187 -11.22 6.16 -9.49
C LEU A 187 -11.60 4.70 -9.80
N ARG A 188 -11.33 3.76 -8.87
CA ARG A 188 -11.70 2.34 -9.02
C ARG A 188 -13.21 2.12 -9.11
N THR A 189 -13.99 2.84 -8.30
CA THR A 189 -15.44 2.64 -8.19
C THR A 189 -16.25 3.37 -9.26
N LEU A 190 -15.67 4.35 -9.98
CA LEU A 190 -16.35 5.01 -11.09
C LEU A 190 -16.79 4.02 -12.18
N SER A 191 -15.96 3.01 -12.48
CA SER A 191 -16.31 1.94 -13.43
C SER A 191 -17.55 1.13 -13.04
N PHE A 192 -17.97 1.16 -11.77
CA PHE A 192 -19.13 0.39 -11.30
C PHE A 192 -20.45 0.98 -11.76
N PHE A 193 -20.50 2.28 -12.10
CA PHE A 193 -21.70 2.88 -12.68
C PHE A 193 -22.04 2.30 -14.06
N ASN A 194 -21.05 1.70 -14.74
CA ASN A 194 -21.25 1.03 -16.03
C ASN A 194 -21.62 -0.46 -15.89
N THR A 195 -21.45 -1.06 -14.71
CA THR A 195 -21.53 -2.52 -14.51
C THR A 195 -22.45 -2.95 -13.36
N MET A 196 -23.04 -1.99 -12.64
CA MET A 196 -23.92 -2.20 -11.49
C MET A 196 -25.14 -1.27 -11.53
N THR A 197 -26.16 -1.56 -10.72
CA THR A 197 -27.26 -0.61 -10.54
C THR A 197 -26.76 0.68 -9.87
N PRO A 198 -27.38 1.85 -10.14
CA PRO A 198 -26.98 3.12 -9.54
C PRO A 198 -26.86 3.10 -8.01
N GLU A 199 -27.80 2.44 -7.32
CA GLU A 199 -27.80 2.33 -5.86
C GLU A 199 -26.55 1.58 -5.38
N LYS A 200 -26.17 0.51 -6.06
CA LYS A 200 -25.02 -0.33 -5.70
C LYS A 200 -23.70 0.37 -6.04
N ALA A 201 -23.62 1.07 -7.17
CA ALA A 201 -22.45 1.88 -7.52
C ALA A 201 -22.23 3.02 -6.50
N VAL A 202 -23.29 3.76 -6.15
CA VAL A 202 -23.25 4.81 -5.11
C VAL A 202 -22.87 4.22 -3.75
N PHE A 203 -23.38 3.05 -3.39
CA PHE A 203 -22.97 2.36 -2.16
C PHE A 203 -21.45 2.14 -2.11
N TYR A 204 -20.84 1.58 -3.16
CA TYR A 204 -19.39 1.34 -3.16
C TYR A 204 -18.58 2.63 -3.18
N LEU A 205 -18.98 3.60 -4.01
CA LEU A 205 -18.36 4.92 -4.07
C LEU A 205 -18.31 5.57 -2.68
N VAL A 206 -19.47 5.73 -2.03
CA VAL A 206 -19.58 6.36 -0.71
C VAL A 206 -18.82 5.56 0.35
N LYS A 207 -18.99 4.23 0.38
CA LYS A 207 -18.34 3.36 1.38
C LYS A 207 -16.82 3.54 1.34
N HIS A 208 -16.23 3.50 0.14
CA HIS A 208 -14.78 3.58 0.02
C HIS A 208 -14.25 5.02 0.09
N ALA A 209 -15.01 6.03 -0.34
CA ALA A 209 -14.69 7.44 -0.11
C ALA A 209 -14.54 7.75 1.39
N LEU A 210 -15.57 7.40 2.19
CA LEU A 210 -15.55 7.59 3.63
C LEU A 210 -14.43 6.80 4.31
N ASN A 211 -14.10 5.62 3.77
CA ASN A 211 -12.98 4.85 4.28
C ASN A 211 -11.64 5.51 3.98
N ALA A 212 -11.43 6.04 2.76
CA ALA A 212 -10.22 6.80 2.41
C ALA A 212 -10.02 8.00 3.34
N MET A 213 -11.11 8.71 3.69
CA MET A 213 -11.06 9.84 4.63
C MET A 213 -10.55 9.45 6.03
N ASN A 214 -10.70 8.19 6.47
CA ASN A 214 -10.10 7.73 7.73
C ASN A 214 -8.57 7.75 7.71
N TYR A 215 -7.93 7.77 6.53
CA TYR A 215 -6.47 7.80 6.39
C TYR A 215 -5.89 9.21 6.32
N LYS A 216 -6.73 10.26 6.31
CA LYS A 216 -6.30 11.67 6.15
C LYS A 216 -5.25 12.09 7.17
N SER A 217 -5.42 11.70 8.44
CA SER A 217 -4.48 11.99 9.54
C SER A 217 -3.09 11.41 9.28
N LEU A 218 -3.02 10.17 8.79
CA LEU A 218 -1.78 9.45 8.52
C LEU A 218 -1.11 9.93 7.23
N ALA A 219 -1.89 10.24 6.20
CA ALA A 219 -1.38 10.70 4.91
C ALA A 219 -0.84 12.14 4.97
N LEU A 220 -1.44 13.00 5.81
CA LEU A 220 -1.02 14.39 6.00
C LEU A 220 -0.07 14.57 7.20
N ALA A 221 0.38 13.47 7.81
CA ALA A 221 1.27 13.52 8.95
C ALA A 221 2.62 14.15 8.58
N ASP A 222 3.06 15.10 9.39
CA ASP A 222 4.37 15.73 9.25
C ASP A 222 5.46 14.81 9.85
N VAL A 223 5.97 13.90 9.02
CA VAL A 223 6.97 12.89 9.34
C VAL A 223 7.97 12.76 8.19
N GLU A 224 9.20 12.36 8.48
CA GLU A 224 10.27 12.27 7.46
C GLU A 224 9.90 11.35 6.29
N LYS A 225 9.37 10.16 6.58
CA LYS A 225 8.81 9.24 5.59
C LYS A 225 7.29 9.19 5.73
N PRO A 226 6.51 9.51 4.68
CA PRO A 226 5.06 9.50 4.77
C PRO A 226 4.56 8.08 5.08
N ILE A 227 3.65 7.96 6.06
CA ILE A 227 3.12 6.65 6.49
C ILE A 227 2.20 6.09 5.40
N ILE A 228 1.33 6.95 4.88
CA ILE A 228 0.35 6.65 3.85
C ILE A 228 0.56 7.63 2.69
N VAL A 229 0.51 7.12 1.46
CA VAL A 229 0.43 7.94 0.25
C VAL A 229 -0.73 7.40 -0.58
N VAL A 230 -1.72 8.23 -0.90
CA VAL A 230 -2.75 7.88 -1.87
C VAL A 230 -2.21 8.16 -3.27
N ASN A 231 -2.40 7.20 -4.16
CA ASN A 231 -1.96 7.27 -5.55
C ASN A 231 -3.03 6.73 -6.49
N ALA A 232 -3.03 7.22 -7.73
CA ALA A 232 -3.88 6.69 -8.78
C ALA A 232 -3.47 5.28 -9.19
N ASP A 233 -4.45 4.53 -9.70
CA ASP A 233 -4.15 3.42 -10.59
C ASP A 233 -4.03 3.99 -12.00
N ASN A 234 -2.80 4.14 -12.48
CA ASN A 234 -2.52 4.67 -13.81
C ASN A 234 -3.20 3.84 -14.91
N SER A 235 -3.41 2.53 -14.73
CA SER A 235 -4.15 1.68 -15.66
C SER A 235 -5.62 2.10 -15.86
N LEU A 236 -6.16 3.00 -15.03
CA LEU A 236 -7.51 3.58 -15.18
C LEU A 236 -7.52 4.96 -15.84
N ILE A 237 -6.36 5.52 -16.15
CA ILE A 237 -6.20 6.88 -16.68
C ILE A 237 -5.39 6.89 -17.97
N ASP A 238 -4.36 6.04 -18.04
CA ASP A 238 -3.46 5.87 -19.17
C ASP A 238 -3.85 4.62 -20.00
N PRO A 239 -4.29 4.79 -21.26
CA PRO A 239 -4.60 3.68 -22.16
C PRO A 239 -3.43 2.72 -22.39
N GLU A 240 -2.18 3.20 -22.41
CA GLU A 240 -1.02 2.34 -22.65
C GLU A 240 -0.79 1.39 -21.47
N GLU A 241 -0.94 1.89 -20.24
CA GLU A 241 -0.88 1.06 -19.03
C GLU A 241 -2.07 0.09 -18.95
N PHE A 242 -3.26 0.49 -19.39
CA PHE A 242 -4.43 -0.38 -19.50
C PHE A 242 -4.18 -1.55 -20.47
N ASP A 243 -3.61 -1.27 -21.64
CA ASP A 243 -3.30 -2.28 -22.65
C ASP A 243 -2.19 -3.23 -22.19
N LEU A 244 -1.16 -2.70 -21.52
CA LEU A 244 -0.14 -3.52 -20.87
C LEU A 244 -0.77 -4.49 -19.85
N LEU A 245 -1.62 -3.97 -18.96
CA LEU A 245 -2.31 -4.77 -17.95
C LEU A 245 -3.18 -5.87 -18.59
N ASN A 246 -3.93 -5.55 -19.65
CA ASN A 246 -4.76 -6.52 -20.34
C ASN A 246 -3.94 -7.64 -20.98
N ARG A 247 -2.83 -7.30 -21.63
CA ARG A 247 -1.93 -8.28 -22.26
C ARG A 247 -1.37 -9.25 -21.22
N VAL A 248 -0.73 -8.75 -20.16
CA VAL A 248 -0.13 -9.60 -19.12
C VAL A 248 -1.20 -10.43 -18.40
N SER A 249 -2.37 -9.85 -18.15
CA SER A 249 -3.50 -10.57 -17.54
C SER A 249 -3.98 -11.72 -18.41
N THR A 250 -4.03 -11.53 -19.74
CA THR A 250 -4.46 -12.58 -20.68
C THR A 250 -3.51 -13.79 -20.62
N ASP A 251 -2.20 -13.55 -20.63
CA ASP A 251 -1.18 -14.60 -20.58
C ASP A 251 -1.21 -15.40 -19.26
N ASN A 252 -1.43 -14.70 -18.14
CA ASN A 252 -1.57 -15.32 -16.82
C ASN A 252 -2.90 -16.08 -16.69
N VAL A 253 -4.01 -15.58 -17.23
CA VAL A 253 -5.31 -16.29 -17.25
C VAL A 253 -5.21 -17.56 -18.08
N LEU A 254 -4.55 -17.50 -19.24
CA LEU A 254 -4.27 -18.68 -20.06
C LEU A 254 -3.47 -19.73 -19.26
N SER A 255 -2.41 -19.31 -18.58
CA SER A 255 -1.62 -20.20 -17.73
C SER A 255 -2.44 -20.80 -16.58
N HIS A 256 -3.30 -20.00 -15.98
CA HIS A 256 -4.19 -20.42 -14.90
C HIS A 256 -5.17 -21.50 -15.37
N LEU A 257 -5.85 -21.28 -16.49
CA LEU A 257 -6.82 -22.22 -17.05
C LEU A 257 -6.13 -23.48 -17.58
N ASN A 258 -4.94 -23.36 -18.19
CA ASN A 258 -4.10 -24.50 -18.55
C ASN A 258 -3.80 -25.39 -17.33
N LYS A 259 -3.54 -24.79 -16.16
CA LYS A 259 -3.37 -25.55 -14.90
C LYS A 259 -4.66 -26.17 -14.39
N ILE A 260 -5.78 -25.45 -14.40
CA ILE A 260 -7.08 -25.97 -13.96
C ILE A 260 -7.47 -27.22 -14.75
N PHE A 261 -7.34 -27.19 -16.08
CA PHE A 261 -7.77 -28.28 -16.96
C PHE A 261 -6.66 -29.28 -17.31
N GLY A 262 -5.41 -29.00 -16.95
CA GLY A 262 -4.26 -29.84 -17.32
C GLY A 262 -4.03 -29.92 -18.83
N THR A 263 -4.42 -28.87 -19.56
CA THR A 263 -4.33 -28.77 -21.02
C THR A 263 -3.40 -27.61 -21.39
N SER A 264 -2.79 -27.66 -22.58
CA SER A 264 -2.00 -26.55 -23.11
C SER A 264 -2.77 -25.86 -24.23
N PHE A 265 -3.71 -24.99 -23.86
CA PHE A 265 -4.43 -24.16 -24.82
C PHE A 265 -3.50 -23.07 -25.39
N CYS A 266 -3.78 -22.66 -26.63
CA CYS A 266 -3.51 -21.30 -27.08
C CYS A 266 -4.73 -20.40 -26.77
N SER A 267 -4.58 -19.09 -26.81
CA SER A 267 -5.68 -18.16 -26.45
C SER A 267 -6.95 -18.36 -27.30
N GLU A 268 -6.80 -18.70 -28.58
CA GLU A 268 -7.90 -18.91 -29.53
C GLU A 268 -8.69 -20.20 -29.22
N ASP A 269 -8.00 -21.28 -28.83
CA ASP A 269 -8.60 -22.58 -28.56
C ASP A 269 -9.34 -22.62 -27.21
N MET A 270 -8.93 -21.77 -26.26
CA MET A 270 -9.48 -21.73 -24.92
C MET A 270 -10.98 -21.45 -24.91
N ASP A 271 -11.45 -20.46 -25.67
CA ASP A 271 -12.87 -20.07 -25.64
C ASP A 271 -13.77 -21.11 -26.28
N SER A 272 -13.28 -21.76 -27.34
CA SER A 272 -13.96 -22.91 -27.94
C SER A 272 -14.10 -24.05 -26.94
N PHE A 273 -13.01 -24.39 -26.23
CA PHE A 273 -13.04 -25.43 -25.20
C PHE A 273 -14.02 -25.10 -24.06
N LEU A 274 -13.97 -23.88 -23.53
CA LEU A 274 -14.79 -23.45 -22.40
C LEU A 274 -16.27 -23.33 -22.75
N THR A 275 -16.61 -23.06 -24.01
CA THR A 275 -18.00 -23.07 -24.48
C THR A 275 -18.63 -24.47 -24.36
N GLY A 276 -17.81 -25.53 -24.46
CA GLY A 276 -18.25 -26.92 -24.25
C GLY A 276 -18.47 -27.31 -22.79
N VAL A 277 -18.04 -26.48 -21.82
CA VAL A 277 -18.24 -26.73 -20.39
C VAL A 277 -19.51 -26.01 -19.94
N VAL A 278 -20.66 -26.66 -20.08
CA VAL A 278 -21.97 -26.03 -19.84
C VAL A 278 -22.40 -26.20 -18.39
N THR A 279 -22.18 -27.38 -17.82
CA THR A 279 -22.68 -27.79 -16.50
C THR A 279 -21.55 -28.04 -15.48
N ILE A 280 -21.92 -28.16 -14.21
CA ILE A 280 -20.99 -28.52 -13.13
C ILE A 280 -20.47 -29.95 -13.35
N GLU A 281 -21.29 -30.84 -13.90
CA GLU A 281 -20.94 -32.20 -14.28
C GLU A 281 -19.85 -32.21 -15.36
N ASP A 282 -20.01 -31.41 -16.43
CA ASP A 282 -19.00 -31.27 -17.48
C ASP A 282 -17.67 -30.82 -16.86
N LEU A 283 -17.70 -29.79 -16.02
CA LEU A 283 -16.53 -29.27 -15.33
C LEU A 283 -15.83 -30.33 -14.47
N LYS A 284 -16.59 -31.11 -13.68
CA LYS A 284 -16.05 -32.17 -12.82
C LYS A 284 -15.31 -33.24 -13.62
N THR A 285 -15.74 -33.54 -14.85
CA THR A 285 -15.07 -34.53 -15.70
C THR A 285 -13.76 -34.01 -16.30
N LEU A 286 -13.67 -32.71 -16.56
CA LEU A 286 -12.56 -32.08 -17.28
C LEU A 286 -11.49 -31.48 -16.37
N VAL A 287 -11.86 -31.02 -15.16
CA VAL A 287 -10.93 -30.37 -14.23
C VAL A 287 -9.87 -31.35 -13.71
N LYS A 288 -8.61 -30.91 -13.68
CA LYS A 288 -7.47 -31.65 -13.12
C LYS A 288 -7.00 -31.08 -11.79
N GLU A 289 -7.08 -29.76 -11.63
CA GLU A 289 -6.65 -29.04 -10.42
C GLU A 289 -7.82 -28.26 -9.80
N PRO A 290 -8.80 -28.94 -9.16
CA PRO A 290 -10.00 -28.29 -8.62
C PRO A 290 -9.72 -27.31 -7.46
N GLY A 291 -8.53 -27.37 -6.86
CA GLY A 291 -8.06 -26.41 -5.85
C GLY A 291 -7.75 -25.03 -6.42
N ARG A 292 -7.52 -24.92 -7.73
CA ARG A 292 -7.29 -23.64 -8.43
C ARG A 292 -8.57 -22.94 -8.86
N ILE A 293 -9.72 -23.62 -8.77
CA ILE A 293 -11.03 -22.97 -8.86
C ILE A 293 -11.34 -22.39 -7.47
N LEU A 294 -11.00 -21.12 -7.27
CA LEU A 294 -11.03 -20.45 -5.97
C LEU A 294 -11.86 -19.17 -6.01
N PHE A 295 -13.03 -19.20 -5.36
CA PHE A 295 -13.85 -18.01 -5.17
C PHE A 295 -13.55 -17.31 -3.85
N ASP A 296 -13.35 -18.11 -2.80
CA ASP A 296 -13.07 -17.71 -1.42
C ASP A 296 -12.33 -18.85 -0.70
N VAL A 297 -11.22 -18.54 -0.01
CA VAL A 297 -10.44 -19.55 0.75
C VAL A 297 -11.21 -20.12 1.93
N GLU A 298 -12.18 -19.39 2.48
CA GLU A 298 -12.99 -19.89 3.59
C GLU A 298 -13.94 -21.01 3.16
N TRP A 299 -14.16 -21.18 1.86
CA TRP A 299 -15.07 -22.19 1.31
C TRP A 299 -14.34 -23.48 0.91
N ARG A 300 -13.05 -23.63 1.23
CA ARG A 300 -12.25 -24.82 0.87
C ARG A 300 -12.78 -26.13 1.46
N ASN A 301 -13.57 -26.05 2.53
CA ASN A 301 -14.25 -27.20 3.14
C ASN A 301 -15.52 -27.62 2.39
N LEU A 302 -16.05 -26.79 1.49
CA LEU A 302 -17.21 -27.11 0.65
C LEU A 302 -16.78 -27.89 -0.59
N SER A 303 -17.68 -28.73 -1.10
CA SER A 303 -17.48 -29.40 -2.40
C SER A 303 -17.37 -28.39 -3.55
N LEU A 304 -16.76 -28.79 -4.67
CA LEU A 304 -16.64 -27.92 -5.85
C LEU A 304 -18.01 -27.38 -6.32
N GLU A 305 -19.03 -28.23 -6.30
CA GLU A 305 -20.40 -27.86 -6.67
C GLU A 305 -21.00 -26.80 -5.74
N GLU A 306 -20.93 -27.00 -4.43
CA GLU A 306 -21.42 -26.04 -3.44
C GLU A 306 -20.71 -24.68 -3.57
N ARG A 307 -19.39 -24.68 -3.82
CA ARG A 307 -18.61 -23.46 -4.04
C ARG A 307 -19.10 -22.68 -5.27
N ILE A 308 -19.35 -23.37 -6.38
CA ILE A 308 -19.83 -22.76 -7.63
C ILE A 308 -21.24 -22.19 -7.44
N LEU A 309 -22.16 -22.97 -6.89
CA LEU A 309 -23.54 -22.53 -6.66
C LEU A 309 -23.58 -21.32 -5.72
N LYS A 310 -22.80 -21.36 -4.63
CA LYS A 310 -22.69 -20.24 -3.70
C LYS A 310 -22.12 -18.99 -4.38
N TRP A 311 -21.08 -19.15 -5.20
CA TRP A 311 -20.52 -18.04 -5.98
C TRP A 311 -21.54 -17.45 -6.94
N GLN A 312 -22.26 -18.28 -7.72
CA GLN A 312 -23.28 -17.81 -8.67
C GLN A 312 -24.38 -17.02 -7.97
N ILE A 313 -24.85 -17.46 -6.79
CA ILE A 313 -25.84 -16.72 -6.00
C ILE A 313 -25.29 -15.36 -5.54
N GLN A 314 -24.04 -15.31 -5.07
CA GLN A 314 -23.44 -14.05 -4.61
C GLN A 314 -23.08 -13.09 -5.75
N ALA A 315 -22.73 -13.64 -6.92
CA ALA A 315 -22.36 -12.89 -8.11
C ALA A 315 -23.57 -12.57 -9.00
N GLU A 316 -24.77 -13.11 -8.72
CA GLU A 316 -25.95 -13.03 -9.60
C GLU A 316 -26.23 -11.61 -10.12
N PRO A 317 -26.26 -10.55 -9.28
CA PRO A 317 -26.57 -9.22 -9.79
C PRO A 317 -25.53 -8.72 -10.81
N PHE A 318 -24.27 -9.13 -10.63
CA PHE A 318 -23.20 -8.80 -11.55
C PHE A 318 -23.25 -9.68 -12.81
N LEU A 319 -23.50 -10.98 -12.67
CA LEU A 319 -23.60 -11.91 -13.79
C LEU A 319 -24.79 -11.57 -14.69
N ALA A 320 -25.93 -11.18 -14.12
CA ALA A 320 -27.13 -10.79 -14.86
C ALA A 320 -26.93 -9.50 -15.64
N LEU A 321 -26.32 -8.46 -15.05
CA LEU A 321 -26.10 -7.17 -15.70
C LEU A 321 -25.11 -7.22 -16.87
N ASN A 322 -24.27 -8.26 -16.93
CA ASN A 322 -23.22 -8.41 -17.95
C ASN A 322 -23.52 -9.58 -18.92
N ASP A 323 -24.76 -10.07 -18.97
CA ASP A 323 -25.18 -11.22 -19.80
C ASP A 323 -24.33 -12.49 -19.58
N LEU A 324 -23.68 -12.62 -18.41
CA LEU A 324 -22.83 -13.75 -18.06
C LEU A 324 -23.62 -14.90 -17.40
N ALA A 325 -24.78 -14.60 -16.81
CA ALA A 325 -25.60 -15.59 -16.10
C ALA A 325 -26.09 -16.73 -17.01
N THR A 326 -26.25 -16.45 -18.31
CA THR A 326 -26.71 -17.41 -19.33
C THR A 326 -25.56 -18.05 -20.11
N MET A 327 -24.31 -17.64 -19.88
CA MET A 327 -23.15 -18.22 -20.55
C MET A 327 -22.82 -19.61 -20.02
N PRO A 328 -22.17 -20.48 -20.83
CA PRO A 328 -21.58 -21.73 -20.36
C PRO A 328 -20.72 -21.53 -19.09
N LEU A 329 -20.78 -22.50 -18.17
CA LEU A 329 -20.04 -22.44 -16.91
C LEU A 329 -18.53 -22.23 -17.12
N GLY A 330 -17.93 -22.81 -18.16
CA GLY A 330 -16.53 -22.59 -18.48
C GLY A 330 -16.19 -21.12 -18.74
N LEU A 331 -17.05 -20.39 -19.46
CA LEU A 331 -16.86 -18.96 -19.72
C LEU A 331 -17.09 -18.12 -18.47
N GLN A 332 -18.05 -18.50 -17.61
CA GLN A 332 -18.24 -17.86 -16.29
C GLN A 332 -16.97 -18.00 -15.42
N LEU A 333 -16.33 -19.17 -15.42
CA LEU A 333 -15.08 -19.41 -14.70
C LEU A 333 -13.91 -18.61 -15.29
N LYS A 334 -13.79 -18.52 -16.63
CA LYS A 334 -12.80 -17.66 -17.27
C LYS A 334 -12.98 -16.20 -16.85
N PHE A 335 -14.21 -15.70 -16.83
CA PHE A 335 -14.49 -14.33 -16.41
C PHE A 335 -14.04 -14.09 -14.96
N ASN A 336 -14.34 -15.02 -14.06
CA ASN A 336 -13.86 -14.95 -12.68
C ASN A 336 -12.33 -14.92 -12.59
N ALA A 337 -11.66 -15.80 -13.33
CA ALA A 337 -10.20 -15.86 -13.40
C ALA A 337 -9.59 -14.56 -13.94
N ILE A 338 -10.19 -13.95 -14.97
CA ILE A 338 -9.78 -12.64 -15.50
C ILE A 338 -9.83 -11.60 -14.39
N GLY A 339 -10.96 -11.48 -13.68
CA GLY A 339 -11.12 -10.49 -12.62
C GLY A 339 -10.08 -10.63 -11.52
N ARG A 340 -9.84 -11.85 -11.02
CA ARG A 340 -8.88 -12.12 -9.95
C ARG A 340 -7.43 -11.94 -10.40
N MET A 341 -7.07 -12.47 -11.57
CA MET A 341 -5.70 -12.40 -12.08
C MET A 341 -5.33 -10.98 -12.51
N ARG A 342 -6.28 -10.22 -13.06
CA ARG A 342 -6.06 -8.81 -13.41
C ARG A 342 -5.77 -7.96 -12.18
N GLN A 343 -6.47 -8.18 -11.06
CA GLN A 343 -6.16 -7.48 -9.80
C GLN A 343 -4.73 -7.74 -9.32
N MET A 344 -4.23 -8.96 -9.50
CA MET A 344 -2.85 -9.32 -9.12
C MET A 344 -1.81 -8.77 -10.08
N ASN A 345 -2.11 -8.74 -11.38
CA ASN A 345 -1.25 -8.09 -12.35
C ASN A 345 -1.16 -6.59 -12.13
N ASP A 346 -2.29 -5.93 -11.86
CA ASP A 346 -2.33 -4.50 -11.57
C ASP A 346 -1.44 -4.13 -10.37
N VAL A 347 -1.60 -4.82 -9.23
CA VAL A 347 -0.79 -4.51 -8.04
C VAL A 347 0.71 -4.78 -8.26
N VAL A 348 1.08 -5.83 -8.99
CA VAL A 348 2.49 -6.13 -9.29
C VAL A 348 3.10 -5.10 -10.25
N LEU A 349 2.38 -4.72 -11.31
CA LEU A 349 2.85 -3.69 -12.25
C LEU A 349 3.03 -2.35 -11.54
N ARG A 350 2.05 -1.92 -10.72
CA ARG A 350 2.15 -0.70 -9.92
C ARG A 350 3.30 -0.78 -8.92
N ALA A 351 3.45 -1.91 -8.22
CA ALA A 351 4.54 -2.09 -7.26
C ALA A 351 5.92 -1.98 -7.93
N GLY A 352 6.11 -2.65 -9.07
CA GLY A 352 7.33 -2.59 -9.87
C GLY A 352 7.62 -1.19 -10.38
N GLY A 353 6.61 -0.49 -10.93
CA GLY A 353 6.75 0.89 -11.42
C GLY A 353 7.10 1.92 -10.33
N LEU A 354 6.93 1.57 -9.06
CA LEU A 354 7.18 2.42 -7.89
C LEU A 354 8.38 1.97 -7.04
N ASN A 355 9.15 0.97 -7.49
CA ASN A 355 10.23 0.35 -6.72
C ASN A 355 9.75 -0.08 -5.32
N SER A 356 8.63 -0.81 -5.28
CA SER A 356 7.91 -1.19 -4.07
C SER A 356 7.39 -2.64 -4.17
N SER A 357 6.75 -3.14 -3.12
CA SER A 357 6.25 -4.52 -3.09
C SER A 357 4.74 -4.59 -2.90
N PRO A 358 4.05 -5.59 -3.47
CA PRO A 358 2.62 -5.78 -3.22
C PRO A 358 2.32 -6.07 -1.74
N LEU A 359 1.27 -5.41 -1.22
CA LEU A 359 0.67 -5.65 0.09
C LEU A 359 -0.76 -6.15 -0.10
N ILE A 360 -0.99 -7.42 0.22
CA ILE A 360 -2.30 -8.06 0.11
C ILE A 360 -2.78 -8.43 1.52
N ASP A 361 -3.94 -7.94 1.91
CA ASP A 361 -4.59 -8.27 3.20
C ASP A 361 -5.70 -9.32 3.03
N ALA A 362 -6.22 -9.51 1.82
CA ALA A 362 -7.26 -10.48 1.50
C ALA A 362 -6.67 -11.89 1.22
N PRO A 363 -7.00 -12.92 2.04
CA PRO A 363 -6.45 -14.27 1.90
C PRO A 363 -6.69 -14.92 0.53
N THR A 364 -7.84 -14.68 -0.09
CA THR A 364 -8.14 -15.20 -1.43
C THR A 364 -7.25 -14.56 -2.49
N SER A 365 -7.06 -13.24 -2.43
CA SER A 365 -6.19 -12.52 -3.36
C SER A 365 -4.73 -12.92 -3.18
N TRP A 366 -4.33 -13.27 -1.96
CA TRP A 366 -2.98 -13.80 -1.68
C TRP A 366 -2.68 -15.08 -2.49
N GLU A 367 -3.61 -16.03 -2.56
CA GLU A 367 -3.45 -17.26 -3.34
C GLU A 367 -3.30 -16.98 -4.84
N TYR A 368 -4.07 -16.02 -5.36
CA TYR A 368 -3.93 -15.57 -6.75
C TYR A 368 -2.58 -14.91 -7.01
N LEU A 369 -2.05 -14.14 -6.06
CA LEU A 369 -0.72 -13.55 -6.18
C LEU A 369 0.36 -14.65 -6.27
N VAL A 370 0.27 -15.68 -5.41
CA VAL A 370 1.18 -16.84 -5.45
C VAL A 370 1.13 -17.52 -6.82
N TRP A 371 -0.06 -17.77 -7.35
CA TRP A 371 -0.20 -18.39 -8.68
C TRP A 371 0.30 -17.51 -9.81
N LYS A 372 0.08 -16.19 -9.74
CA LYS A 372 0.62 -15.24 -10.71
C LYS A 372 2.14 -15.37 -10.82
N TYR A 373 2.85 -15.29 -9.69
CA TYR A 373 4.31 -15.46 -9.69
C TYR A 373 4.76 -16.87 -10.14
N GLU A 374 3.99 -17.91 -9.81
CA GLU A 374 4.22 -19.25 -10.35
C GLU A 374 4.13 -19.28 -11.89
N TYR A 375 3.25 -18.47 -12.49
CA TYR A 375 3.08 -18.41 -13.94
C TYR A 375 4.15 -17.55 -14.60
N ASP A 376 4.47 -16.39 -14.04
CA ASP A 376 5.51 -15.51 -14.57
C ASP A 376 6.89 -16.19 -14.57
N SER A 377 7.23 -16.91 -13.49
CA SER A 377 8.49 -17.66 -13.39
C SER A 377 8.66 -18.73 -14.48
N LYS A 378 7.57 -19.22 -15.07
CA LYS A 378 7.58 -20.21 -16.16
C LYS A 378 7.61 -19.56 -17.54
N GLN A 379 7.20 -18.29 -17.65
CA GLN A 379 7.16 -17.53 -18.90
C GLN A 379 8.43 -16.69 -19.11
N ALA A 380 9.11 -16.27 -18.04
CA ALA A 380 10.29 -15.44 -18.10
C ALA A 380 11.57 -16.23 -18.45
N ARG A 381 12.33 -15.73 -19.44
CA ARG A 381 13.75 -16.10 -19.66
C ARG A 381 14.71 -15.36 -18.72
N ASP A 382 14.23 -14.36 -17.98
CA ASP A 382 14.98 -13.57 -16.99
C ASP A 382 14.28 -13.68 -15.62
N GLN A 383 14.86 -14.50 -14.74
CA GLN A 383 14.21 -15.03 -13.53
C GLN A 383 14.30 -14.09 -12.31
N GLN A 384 15.10 -13.02 -12.36
CA GLN A 384 15.54 -12.36 -11.14
C GLN A 384 14.56 -11.32 -10.56
N ALA A 385 13.82 -10.55 -11.37
CA ALA A 385 13.01 -9.44 -10.83
C ALA A 385 11.68 -9.91 -10.19
N ASP A 386 10.98 -10.85 -10.83
CA ASP A 386 9.65 -11.31 -10.39
C ASP A 386 9.71 -12.20 -9.14
N VAL A 387 10.75 -13.04 -9.02
CA VAL A 387 10.96 -13.89 -7.84
C VAL A 387 11.27 -13.04 -6.59
N LYS A 388 11.96 -11.91 -6.76
CA LYS A 388 12.30 -10.98 -5.65
C LYS A 388 11.06 -10.25 -5.12
N GLY A 389 10.19 -9.75 -6.00
CA GLY A 389 8.93 -9.11 -5.62
C GLY A 389 7.95 -10.06 -4.91
N PHE A 390 7.89 -11.32 -5.36
CA PHE A 390 7.11 -12.38 -4.73
C PHE A 390 7.53 -12.62 -3.29
N MET A 391 8.82 -12.78 -3.07
CA MET A 391 9.35 -13.21 -1.77
C MET A 391 9.32 -12.07 -0.74
N ILE A 392 9.49 -10.82 -1.15
CA ILE A 392 9.24 -9.66 -0.26
C ILE A 392 7.77 -9.62 0.14
N SER A 393 6.86 -9.79 -0.81
CA SER A 393 5.43 -9.85 -0.52
C SER A 393 5.10 -11.03 0.40
N GLN A 394 5.74 -12.20 0.20
CA GLN A 394 5.58 -13.37 1.06
C GLN A 394 6.11 -13.12 2.46
N VAL A 395 7.30 -12.54 2.64
CA VAL A 395 7.83 -12.19 3.96
C VAL A 395 6.92 -11.20 4.67
N LEU A 396 6.46 -10.14 4.00
CA LEU A 396 5.58 -9.13 4.59
C LEU A 396 4.20 -9.67 4.99
N THR A 397 3.66 -10.66 4.28
CA THR A 397 2.33 -11.23 4.54
C THR A 397 2.36 -12.47 5.45
N SER A 398 3.31 -13.38 5.24
CA SER A 398 3.46 -14.64 6.00
C SER A 398 3.95 -14.43 7.43
N THR A 399 4.59 -13.29 7.72
CA THR A 399 5.05 -12.99 9.08
C THR A 399 3.89 -12.76 10.06
N ASN A 400 2.63 -12.73 9.58
CA ASN A 400 1.40 -12.60 10.38
C ASN A 400 1.65 -11.79 11.65
N PHE A 401 2.10 -10.55 11.46
CA PHE A 401 2.72 -9.76 12.52
C PHE A 401 1.76 -9.71 13.71
N PRO A 402 2.09 -10.37 14.84
CA PRO A 402 1.17 -10.43 15.96
C PRO A 402 0.93 -9.00 16.43
N LEU A 403 -0.33 -8.56 16.33
CA LEU A 403 -0.73 -7.21 16.69
C LEU A 403 -0.11 -6.82 18.02
N ILE A 404 0.65 -5.73 18.01
CA ILE A 404 0.85 -4.92 19.20
C ILE A 404 -0.43 -4.09 19.36
N GLY A 405 -1.53 -4.76 19.72
CA GLY A 405 -2.88 -4.20 19.90
C GLY A 405 -3.40 -3.26 18.78
N LYS A 406 -4.58 -2.67 18.99
CA LYS A 406 -5.10 -1.62 18.11
C LYS A 406 -4.34 -0.33 18.41
N VAL A 407 -3.49 0.12 17.49
CA VAL A 407 -2.73 1.37 17.62
C VAL A 407 -3.54 2.52 17.01
N SER A 408 -3.73 3.63 17.72
CA SER A 408 -4.41 4.82 17.15
C SER A 408 -3.53 5.54 16.13
N ASP A 409 -4.14 6.34 15.25
CA ASP A 409 -3.38 7.15 14.27
C ASP A 409 -2.36 8.07 14.97
N GLU A 410 -2.75 8.73 16.09
CA GLU A 410 -1.83 9.62 16.81
C GLU A 410 -0.63 8.86 17.37
N ALA A 411 -0.84 7.62 17.82
CA ALA A 411 0.23 6.79 18.34
C ALA A 411 1.26 6.46 17.25
N ILE A 412 0.83 6.10 16.04
CA ILE A 412 1.75 5.82 14.91
C ILE A 412 2.50 7.08 14.51
N ILE A 413 1.79 8.20 14.35
CA ILE A 413 2.40 9.48 13.97
C ILE A 413 3.49 9.85 14.99
N LYS A 414 3.21 9.65 16.28
CA LYS A 414 4.18 9.91 17.34
C LYS A 414 5.35 8.94 17.33
N LEU A 415 5.11 7.64 17.10
CA LEU A 415 6.18 6.66 16.91
C LEU A 415 7.11 7.08 15.77
N ARG A 416 6.54 7.56 14.66
CA ARG A 416 7.29 8.03 13.49
C ARG A 416 8.10 9.28 13.78
N LYS A 417 7.51 10.29 14.43
CA LYS A 417 8.21 11.52 14.83
C LYS A 417 9.38 11.30 15.78
N GLU A 418 9.27 10.30 16.66
CA GLU A 418 10.35 9.94 17.59
C GLU A 418 11.32 8.90 16.98
N ASN A 419 11.18 8.58 15.69
CA ASN A 419 11.89 7.52 14.97
C ASN A 419 11.92 6.17 15.72
N ALA A 420 10.85 5.90 16.46
CA ALA A 420 10.66 4.66 17.19
C ALA A 420 10.47 3.49 16.20
N LEU A 421 11.03 2.33 16.54
CA LEU A 421 11.07 1.12 15.71
C LEU A 421 11.93 1.22 14.44
N SER A 422 12.76 2.26 14.30
CA SER A 422 13.73 2.38 13.19
C SER A 422 14.60 1.14 13.06
N GLU A 423 15.21 0.68 14.16
CA GLU A 423 16.06 -0.51 14.17
C GLU A 423 15.34 -1.77 13.63
N LEU A 424 14.06 -1.94 13.99
CA LEU A 424 13.25 -3.05 13.49
C LEU A 424 12.97 -2.90 11.99
N ARG A 425 12.59 -1.70 11.55
CA ARG A 425 12.36 -1.41 10.12
C ARG A 425 13.63 -1.55 9.30
N ASP A 426 14.78 -1.13 9.83
CA ASP A 426 16.09 -1.29 9.20
C ASP A 426 16.47 -2.77 9.10
N THR A 427 16.18 -3.58 10.13
CA THR A 427 16.40 -5.03 10.11
C THR A 427 15.57 -5.70 9.02
N ILE A 428 14.28 -5.34 8.92
CA ILE A 428 13.39 -5.85 7.86
C ILE A 428 13.86 -5.36 6.49
N SER A 429 14.25 -4.09 6.37
CA SER A 429 14.72 -3.48 5.12
C SER A 429 15.97 -4.17 4.60
N LYS A 430 16.96 -4.40 5.49
CA LYS A 430 18.19 -5.12 5.16
C LYS A 430 17.92 -6.56 4.76
N GLY A 431 17.04 -7.26 5.48
CA GLY A 431 16.65 -8.61 5.10
C GLY A 431 15.98 -8.67 3.72
N ILE A 432 15.11 -7.70 3.42
CA ILE A 432 14.49 -7.55 2.09
C ILE A 432 15.55 -7.27 1.03
N GLU A 433 16.52 -6.40 1.32
CA GLU A 433 17.63 -6.06 0.41
C GLU A 433 18.55 -7.27 0.16
N GLU A 434 18.91 -8.02 1.20
CA GLU A 434 19.69 -9.26 1.13
C GLU A 434 19.02 -10.31 0.22
N ILE A 435 17.70 -10.50 0.35
CA ILE A 435 16.94 -11.35 -0.58
C ILE A 435 17.01 -10.77 -2.00
N SER A 436 16.85 -9.45 -2.15
CA SER A 436 16.85 -8.77 -3.45
C SER A 436 18.20 -8.85 -4.19
N ILE A 437 19.32 -9.00 -3.48
CA ILE A 437 20.65 -9.11 -4.11
C ILE A 437 21.19 -10.54 -4.19
N SER A 438 20.49 -11.52 -3.61
CA SER A 438 20.96 -12.92 -3.58
C SER A 438 20.80 -13.66 -4.91
N ASP A 439 21.78 -14.53 -5.22
CA ASP A 439 21.77 -15.44 -6.37
C ASP A 439 20.83 -16.63 -6.13
N GLU A 440 20.28 -17.22 -7.21
CA GLU A 440 19.29 -18.32 -7.15
C GLU A 440 19.77 -19.52 -6.31
N ASP A 441 21.05 -19.85 -6.36
CA ASP A 441 21.62 -21.04 -5.71
C ASP A 441 21.66 -20.95 -4.17
N VAL A 442 21.73 -19.74 -3.62
CA VAL A 442 21.78 -19.48 -2.16
C VAL A 442 20.48 -18.83 -1.67
N PHE A 443 19.58 -18.53 -2.60
CA PHE A 443 18.34 -17.78 -2.41
C PHE A 443 17.42 -18.34 -1.30
N LYS A 444 17.25 -19.67 -1.27
CA LYS A 444 16.41 -20.33 -0.27
C LYS A 444 16.97 -20.19 1.14
N GLU A 445 18.29 -20.33 1.28
CA GLU A 445 18.99 -20.20 2.55
C GLU A 445 18.95 -18.74 3.05
N VAL A 446 19.20 -17.76 2.17
CA VAL A 446 19.08 -16.34 2.48
C VAL A 446 17.67 -15.99 2.93
N THR A 447 16.64 -16.49 2.23
CA THR A 447 15.24 -16.26 2.61
C THR A 447 14.92 -16.85 4.00
N GLU A 448 15.27 -18.11 4.25
CA GLU A 448 15.00 -18.77 5.54
C GLU A 448 15.71 -18.02 6.69
N HIS A 449 16.95 -17.57 6.47
CA HIS A 449 17.70 -16.77 7.41
C HIS A 449 17.07 -15.39 7.66
N VAL A 450 16.63 -14.69 6.62
CA VAL A 450 15.95 -13.40 6.74
C VAL A 450 14.61 -13.53 7.48
N VAL A 451 13.80 -14.54 7.15
CA VAL A 451 12.55 -14.82 7.87
C VAL A 451 12.82 -15.10 9.35
N HIS A 452 13.86 -15.89 9.66
CA HIS A 452 14.25 -16.16 11.03
C HIS A 452 14.67 -14.89 11.78
N ASN A 453 15.52 -14.04 11.17
CA ASN A 453 15.97 -12.78 11.76
C ASN A 453 14.82 -11.80 12.02
N ILE A 454 13.88 -11.67 11.08
CA ILE A 454 12.69 -10.83 11.23
C ILE A 454 11.83 -11.36 12.38
N LYS A 455 11.60 -12.68 12.44
CA LYS A 455 10.82 -13.30 13.50
C LYS A 455 11.47 -13.09 14.88
N ASP A 456 12.78 -13.27 14.98
CA ASP A 456 13.53 -13.07 16.22
C ASP A 456 13.50 -11.59 16.67
N ALA A 457 13.64 -10.66 15.74
CA ALA A 457 13.53 -9.22 16.03
C ALA A 457 12.13 -8.86 16.55
N LEU A 458 11.08 -9.43 15.96
CA LEU A 458 9.69 -9.25 16.40
C LEU A 458 9.42 -9.88 17.76
N ASP A 459 9.89 -11.10 18.00
CA ASP A 459 9.73 -11.79 19.27
C ASP A 459 10.49 -11.09 20.39
N ASN A 460 11.69 -10.58 20.10
CA ASN A 460 12.45 -9.73 21.02
C ASN A 460 11.69 -8.43 21.32
N HIS A 461 11.16 -7.75 20.29
CA HIS A 461 10.37 -6.54 20.47
C HIS A 461 9.10 -6.80 21.29
N LYS A 462 8.38 -7.89 21.01
CA LYS A 462 7.21 -8.34 21.78
C LYS A 462 7.56 -8.63 23.24
N LYS A 463 8.72 -9.26 23.48
CA LYS A 463 9.24 -9.50 24.84
C LYS A 463 9.56 -8.20 25.56
N GLN A 464 10.23 -7.25 24.89
CA GLN A 464 10.48 -5.91 25.44
C GLN A 464 9.19 -5.17 25.79
N VAL A 465 8.18 -5.21 24.92
CA VAL A 465 6.84 -4.64 25.18
C VAL A 465 6.19 -5.28 26.40
N LYS A 466 6.21 -6.62 26.49
CA LYS A 466 5.67 -7.37 27.64
C LYS A 466 6.42 -7.06 28.95
N ASP A 467 7.75 -7.08 28.92
CA ASP A 467 8.59 -6.83 30.09
C ASP A 467 8.42 -5.40 30.59
N LEU A 468 8.35 -4.42 29.69
CA LEU A 468 8.10 -3.02 30.05
C LEU A 468 6.67 -2.78 30.55
N THR A 469 5.67 -3.48 30.00
CA THR A 469 4.28 -3.45 30.50
C THR A 469 4.19 -4.08 31.90
N ALA A 470 4.89 -5.19 32.15
CA ALA A 470 4.97 -5.84 33.45
C ALA A 470 5.72 -5.01 34.50
N ARG A 471 6.82 -4.35 34.11
CA ARG A 471 7.56 -3.40 34.96
C ARG A 471 6.74 -2.16 35.29
N LYS A 472 5.91 -1.66 34.36
CA LYS A 472 4.94 -0.59 34.61
C LYS A 472 3.88 -0.94 35.67
N LYS A 473 3.58 -2.23 35.86
CA LYS A 473 2.64 -2.71 36.89
C LYS A 473 3.26 -2.82 38.29
N LYS A 474 4.59 -2.71 38.45
CA LYS A 474 5.24 -2.88 39.76
C LYS A 474 6.38 -1.89 39.96
N PHE A 475 6.11 -0.82 40.69
CA PHE A 475 7.14 -0.04 41.39
C PHE A 475 6.70 0.14 42.84
N PHE A 476 7.46 -0.47 43.78
CA PHE A 476 7.18 -0.44 45.23
C PHE A 476 5.74 -0.81 45.64
N GLY A 477 5.13 -1.81 45.00
CA GLY A 477 3.79 -2.30 45.39
C GLY A 477 2.62 -1.34 45.06
N LEU A 478 2.88 -0.27 44.29
CA LEU A 478 1.86 0.67 43.83
C LEU A 478 1.66 0.57 42.31
N ASP A 479 0.40 0.56 41.90
CA ASP A 479 0.00 0.63 40.49
C ASP A 479 0.35 2.00 39.90
N ILE A 480 1.15 2.01 38.83
CA ILE A 480 1.64 3.24 38.17
C ILE A 480 0.68 3.69 37.06
N ILE A 481 -0.31 2.87 36.69
CA ILE A 481 -1.30 3.17 35.65
C ILE A 481 -2.01 4.53 35.89
N PRO A 482 -2.39 4.93 37.12
CA PRO A 482 -2.96 6.26 37.39
C PRO A 482 -1.96 7.44 37.23
N LEU A 483 -0.66 7.20 37.32
CA LEU A 483 0.41 8.21 37.21
C LEU A 483 0.86 8.46 35.76
N ILE A 484 0.50 7.58 34.83
CA ILE A 484 0.81 7.70 33.40
C ILE A 484 -0.28 8.48 32.65
N VAL A 485 -1.52 8.38 33.15
CA VAL A 485 -2.72 9.03 32.60
C VAL A 485 -2.84 10.50 33.04
N SER A 486 -2.29 10.87 34.20
CA SER A 486 -2.25 12.27 34.64
C SER A 486 -0.87 12.90 34.36
N GLY A 487 -0.83 13.88 33.45
CA GLY A 487 0.34 14.74 33.24
C GLY A 487 0.60 15.69 34.43
N GLY A 488 0.78 15.17 35.64
CA GLY A 488 0.79 15.97 36.87
C GLY A 488 1.91 15.64 37.84
N LEU A 489 3.15 15.99 37.50
CA LEU A 489 4.22 16.15 38.50
C LEU A 489 5.02 17.44 38.34
N SER A 490 4.41 18.45 37.69
CA SER A 490 5.05 19.75 37.47
C SER A 490 4.33 20.93 38.12
N LEU A 491 3.19 20.79 38.82
CA LEU A 491 2.45 21.95 39.36
C LEU A 491 1.80 21.79 40.75
N ALA A 492 2.14 20.77 41.55
CA ALA A 492 1.52 20.55 42.86
C ALA A 492 2.45 20.75 44.08
N ALA A 493 3.68 21.25 43.89
CA ALA A 493 4.62 21.46 44.99
C ALA A 493 4.69 22.92 45.49
N THR A 494 4.00 23.86 44.85
CA THR A 494 4.15 25.30 45.16
C THR A 494 2.88 26.03 45.61
N SER A 495 1.72 25.40 45.74
CA SER A 495 0.49 26.18 46.05
C SER A 495 -0.60 25.55 46.90
N THR A 496 -0.42 24.36 47.50
CA THR A 496 -1.45 23.80 48.38
C THR A 496 -0.86 23.29 49.70
N SER A 497 -0.82 24.17 50.69
CA SER A 497 -0.68 23.88 52.12
C SER A 497 -1.84 23.00 52.60
N ASN A 498 -1.79 21.70 52.27
CA ASN A 498 -2.81 20.71 52.62
C ASN A 498 -2.32 19.78 53.75
N PRO A 499 -3.02 19.71 54.90
CA PRO A 499 -2.59 18.97 56.10
C PRO A 499 -2.67 17.44 55.99
N ILE A 500 -3.12 16.88 54.85
CA ILE A 500 -3.18 15.42 54.65
C ILE A 500 -1.78 14.82 54.40
N ILE A 501 -0.78 15.62 54.03
CA ILE A 501 0.60 15.15 53.81
C ILE A 501 1.44 15.15 55.10
N THR A 502 1.06 15.93 56.12
CA THR A 502 1.78 15.95 57.40
C THR A 502 1.65 14.65 58.20
N THR A 503 0.59 13.87 58.00
CA THR A 503 0.38 12.58 58.69
C THR A 503 1.20 11.41 58.12
N ALA A 504 1.82 11.58 56.95
CA ALA A 504 2.74 10.56 56.40
C ALA A 504 4.17 10.66 56.96
N SER A 505 4.49 11.74 57.69
CA SER A 505 5.83 11.98 58.25
C SER A 505 6.11 11.27 59.58
N SER A 506 5.07 10.76 60.26
CA SER A 506 5.19 10.16 61.60
C SER A 506 5.24 8.62 61.60
N ILE A 507 5.24 7.96 60.43
CA ILE A 507 5.34 6.49 60.34
C ILE A 507 6.71 6.04 59.78
N SER A 508 7.50 6.95 59.20
CA SER A 508 8.76 6.61 58.51
C SER A 508 9.96 6.32 59.43
N ALA A 509 9.86 6.51 60.75
CA ALA A 509 10.95 6.22 61.69
C ALA A 509 11.01 4.75 62.17
N LEU A 510 10.02 3.90 61.83
CA LEU A 510 9.92 2.53 62.37
C LEU A 510 10.06 1.40 61.34
N VAL A 511 10.42 1.69 60.09
CA VAL A 511 10.71 0.66 59.08
C VAL A 511 12.20 0.70 58.72
N LEU A 512 12.94 -0.30 59.20
CA LEU A 512 14.30 -0.60 58.73
C LEU A 512 14.28 -0.78 57.20
N GLY A 513 14.94 0.13 56.47
CA GLY A 513 15.12 0.04 55.01
C GLY A 513 14.58 1.20 54.16
N ALA A 514 14.10 2.30 54.76
CA ALA A 514 13.71 3.47 53.98
C ALA A 514 14.95 4.23 53.45
N PRO A 515 15.02 4.54 52.14
CA PRO A 515 16.16 5.25 51.55
C PRO A 515 16.26 6.69 52.06
N SER A 516 17.48 7.22 52.11
CA SER A 516 17.74 8.58 52.56
C SER A 516 17.10 9.61 51.60
N VAL A 517 16.79 10.82 52.09
CA VAL A 517 16.26 11.94 51.27
C VAL A 517 17.13 12.21 50.04
N LYS A 518 18.44 11.97 50.14
CA LYS A 518 19.41 12.10 49.04
C LYS A 518 19.26 11.01 47.98
N GLU A 519 18.93 9.77 48.37
CA GLU A 519 18.58 8.68 47.45
C GLU A 519 17.24 8.93 46.76
N VAL A 520 16.24 9.49 47.45
CA VAL A 520 14.96 9.85 46.83
C VAL A 520 15.13 10.93 45.75
N ILE A 521 16.01 11.92 45.97
CA ILE A 521 16.31 12.97 44.98
C ILE A 521 17.13 12.41 43.80
N THR A 522 18.09 11.54 44.07
CA THR A 522 18.95 10.94 43.03
C THR A 522 18.13 9.96 42.19
N ASN A 523 17.39 9.05 42.83
CA ASN A 523 16.46 8.14 42.16
C ASN A 523 15.33 8.92 41.47
N GLY A 524 14.86 10.04 42.02
CA GLY A 524 13.89 10.93 41.38
C GLY A 524 14.40 11.52 40.05
N ARG A 525 15.66 11.96 39.98
CA ARG A 525 16.26 12.44 38.72
C ARG A 525 16.44 11.33 37.71
N THR A 526 16.87 10.15 38.16
CA THR A 526 16.96 8.95 37.30
C THR A 526 15.59 8.51 36.82
N ILE A 527 14.56 8.51 37.68
CA ILE A 527 13.17 8.23 37.34
C ILE A 527 12.62 9.28 36.38
N ILE A 528 12.94 10.56 36.51
CA ILE A 528 12.50 11.59 35.53
C ILE A 528 13.17 11.36 34.18
N LYS A 529 14.47 11.03 34.15
CA LYS A 529 15.22 10.73 32.93
C LYS A 529 14.73 9.43 32.28
N ASP A 530 14.52 8.38 33.06
CA ASP A 530 13.99 7.09 32.63
C ASP A 530 12.52 7.19 32.24
N ASN A 531 11.73 8.01 32.92
CA ASN A 531 10.34 8.32 32.54
C ASN A 531 10.31 9.14 31.24
N SER A 532 11.21 10.10 31.03
CA SER A 532 11.31 10.83 29.75
C SER A 532 11.71 9.92 28.59
N LYS A 533 12.67 9.01 28.81
CA LYS A 533 13.08 7.99 27.85
C LYS A 533 11.97 6.97 27.58
N LEU A 534 11.32 6.47 28.63
CA LEU A 534 10.23 5.52 28.55
C LEU A 534 9.01 6.18 27.89
N LYS A 535 8.73 7.46 28.15
CA LYS A 535 7.68 8.25 27.48
C LYS A 535 7.92 8.40 25.97
N LYS A 536 9.16 8.39 25.51
CA LYS A 536 9.54 8.44 24.09
C LYS A 536 9.74 7.04 23.47
N SER A 537 9.90 6.02 24.29
CA SER A 537 10.05 4.63 23.83
C SER A 537 8.78 4.11 23.13
N PRO A 538 8.91 3.14 22.22
CA PRO A 538 7.76 2.52 21.56
C PRO A 538 6.68 2.09 22.55
N VAL A 539 7.09 1.45 23.65
CA VAL A 539 6.17 0.95 24.68
C VAL A 539 5.46 2.07 25.42
N GLY A 540 6.14 3.16 25.79
CA GLY A 540 5.49 4.25 26.52
C GLY A 540 4.61 5.15 25.65
N ILE A 541 4.75 5.07 24.32
CA ILE A 541 3.79 5.63 23.37
C ILE A 541 2.59 4.68 23.27
N LEU A 542 2.81 3.42 22.91
CA LEU A 542 1.77 2.40 22.72
C LEU A 542 0.86 2.25 23.95
N VAL A 543 1.43 2.14 25.16
CA VAL A 543 0.65 2.00 26.41
C VAL A 543 -0.19 3.22 26.76
N ARG A 544 0.11 4.42 26.22
CA ARG A 544 -0.74 5.60 26.45
C ARG A 544 -1.95 5.68 25.53
N HIS A 545 -1.95 4.90 24.46
CA HIS A 545 -2.96 4.92 23.41
C HIS A 545 -3.66 3.56 23.25
N PHE A 546 -3.51 2.65 24.23
CA PHE A 546 -4.21 1.36 24.27
C PHE A 546 -5.54 1.39 25.04
N ASP A 547 -5.86 2.49 25.73
CA ASP A 547 -7.03 2.62 26.60
C ASP A 547 -8.13 3.56 26.04
N GLU A 548 -8.22 3.74 24.71
CA GLU A 548 -9.31 4.49 24.06
C GLU A 548 -10.17 3.65 23.10
#